data_AF-A0A2Y9E0C9-F1
#
_entry.id   AF-A0A2Y9E0C9-F1
#
_cell.length_a   1.000
_cell.length_b   1.000
_cell.length_c   1.000
_cell.angle_alpha   90.00
_cell.angle_beta   90.00
_cell.angle_gamma   90.00
#
_symmetry.space_group_name_H-M   'P 1'
#
loop_
_entity.id
_entity.type
_entity.pdbx_description
1 polymer ?
#
loop_
_entity_poly.entity_id
_entity_poly.type
_entity_poly.pdbx_seq_one_letter_code
_entity_poly.pdbx_strand_id
1 'polypeptide(L)'
;MNSHSHNGGLGQLLGSGPGALGRDPTDPEAGRAPQPLHSPGLQVVVAKSEPAQPSPSSPRGQPQDEDKEEDKDEEDEAGRRGRSGKPLNAGHRLGHRRALFEKRKRLSDYALIFGMFGIVVMVTETELSWGVYTKESLYSFALKCLISFSTVILLGLVVLYHAREIQLFMVDNGADDWRIAMTCERVLLISLELVVCAVHPVPGHYRFTWTARLAFTYAPSEAEADVDVLLSIPMFLRLYLLGRVMLLHSKIFTDASSRSIGALNKVTFNTRFVMKTLMTICPGTVLLVFSISSWVVAAWTVRICERYHDKQEVTSNFLGAMWLISITFLSIGYGDMVPHTYCGKGVCLLTGIMGAGCTALVVAVVARKLELTKAEKHVHNFMMDTQLNKRVKNAAANVLRETWLIYKHTRLMKKPDHARVRKHQRKFLQAIHQAQKLRSVKMEQRKLNDQANTLTDLAKTQSVMYDLVAELHAQHEDLETRLAALESRLDALAASLQALPDLVAQAIHPPPPPLPPRPGPGPPAPAAWSPSSWWPPATSSDCG
;
A
#
# COMPACT_ATOMS: atom_id res chain seq x y z
N MET A 1 -10.09 -47.58 39.05
CA MET A 1 -9.17 -47.68 40.19
C MET A 1 -8.21 -46.51 40.17
N ASN A 2 -7.97 -45.95 41.35
CA ASN A 2 -7.00 -44.93 41.76
C ASN A 2 -7.21 -43.46 41.38
N SER A 3 -7.86 -42.79 42.32
CA SER A 3 -7.79 -41.38 42.71
C SER A 3 -6.36 -40.89 42.93
N HIS A 4 -6.10 -39.60 42.70
CA HIS A 4 -5.26 -38.79 43.58
C HIS A 4 -5.75 -37.34 43.58
N SER A 5 -6.05 -36.87 44.79
CA SER A 5 -6.33 -35.48 45.16
C SER A 5 -5.05 -34.90 45.76
N HIS A 6 -4.73 -33.65 45.44
CA HIS A 6 -3.83 -32.82 46.24
C HIS A 6 -4.43 -31.42 46.36
N ASN A 7 -4.51 -30.96 47.60
CA ASN A 7 -5.02 -29.67 48.04
C ASN A 7 -3.93 -29.04 48.94
N GLY A 8 -3.81 -27.72 48.92
CA GLY A 8 -3.21 -26.93 50.01
C GLY A 8 -1.88 -26.24 49.72
N GLY A 9 -1.85 -24.91 49.94
CA GLY A 9 -0.62 -24.11 49.95
C GLY A 9 -0.88 -22.61 50.08
N LEU A 10 -1.31 -22.19 51.27
CA LEU A 10 -1.56 -20.81 51.72
C LEU A 10 -0.24 -20.02 51.84
N GLY A 11 -0.22 -18.73 51.48
CA GLY A 11 0.91 -17.80 51.71
C GLY A 11 0.41 -16.40 52.02
N GLN A 12 0.98 -15.79 53.06
CA GLN A 12 0.36 -14.86 54.01
C GLN A 12 0.88 -13.41 53.86
N LEU A 13 0.03 -12.44 54.21
CA LEU A 13 0.29 -10.99 54.34
C LEU A 13 0.76 -10.62 55.76
N LEU A 14 1.70 -9.66 55.87
CA LEU A 14 2.01 -8.74 57.00
C LEU A 14 3.22 -7.88 56.52
N GLY A 15 3.40 -6.57 56.73
CA GLY A 15 2.75 -5.55 57.54
C GLY A 15 3.82 -4.61 58.17
N SER A 16 3.89 -3.34 57.74
CA SER A 16 4.30 -2.10 58.46
C SER A 16 5.80 -1.77 58.78
N GLY A 17 6.15 -0.47 58.60
CA GLY A 17 7.48 0.22 58.71
C GLY A 17 8.01 0.50 60.14
N PRO A 18 8.80 1.57 60.47
CA PRO A 18 8.94 2.92 59.85
C PRO A 18 10.37 3.60 59.83
N GLY A 19 10.52 4.79 59.19
CA GLY A 19 11.24 5.94 59.78
C GLY A 19 12.49 6.57 59.09
N ALA A 20 12.43 7.92 58.95
CA ALA A 20 13.50 8.96 58.82
C ALA A 20 13.71 9.61 57.41
N LEU A 21 13.10 10.78 57.13
CA LEU A 21 13.61 12.19 57.31
C LEU A 21 14.78 12.54 56.36
N GLY A 22 14.76 13.58 55.51
CA GLY A 22 13.80 14.66 55.20
C GLY A 22 14.53 15.79 54.44
N ARG A 23 13.83 16.55 53.60
CA ARG A 23 13.92 18.03 53.47
C ARG A 23 13.02 18.54 52.32
N ASP A 24 12.07 19.38 52.69
CA ASP A 24 11.41 20.41 51.89
C ASP A 24 12.04 21.78 52.33
N PRO A 25 11.72 22.99 51.81
CA PRO A 25 10.57 23.36 50.95
C PRO A 25 10.84 24.48 49.89
N THR A 26 9.74 24.88 49.22
CA THR A 26 9.28 26.25 48.84
C THR A 26 9.06 26.56 47.35
N ASP A 27 7.78 26.55 46.95
CA ASP A 27 7.19 27.44 45.94
C ASP A 27 7.14 28.90 46.46
N PRO A 28 7.01 29.91 45.56
CA PRO A 28 5.68 30.53 45.44
C PRO A 28 5.25 30.99 44.02
N GLU A 29 3.92 31.00 43.88
CA GLU A 29 3.04 31.89 43.08
C GLU A 29 2.88 31.79 41.55
N ALA A 30 1.71 31.25 41.18
CA ALA A 30 0.60 31.94 40.50
C ALA A 30 0.74 32.45 39.04
N GLY A 31 -0.07 31.82 38.17
CA GLY A 31 -0.96 32.53 37.24
C GLY A 31 -0.43 32.85 35.84
N ARG A 32 -0.74 32.01 34.85
CA ARG A 32 -1.20 32.44 33.50
C ARG A 32 -1.62 31.24 32.63
N ALA A 33 -2.81 31.36 32.04
CA ALA A 33 -3.29 30.47 30.98
C ALA A 33 -2.50 30.68 29.67
N PRO A 34 -2.31 29.66 28.81
CA PRO A 34 -1.70 29.85 27.50
C PRO A 34 -2.71 30.45 26.51
N GLN A 35 -2.37 31.60 25.92
CA GLN A 35 -3.07 32.18 24.77
C GLN A 35 -2.84 31.33 23.49
N PRO A 36 -3.82 31.23 22.57
CA PRO A 36 -3.58 30.74 21.22
C PRO A 36 -2.97 31.82 20.32
N LEU A 37 -1.94 31.44 19.57
CA LEU A 37 -1.25 32.29 18.59
C LEU A 37 -2.14 32.47 17.34
N HIS A 38 -2.45 33.72 17.00
CA HIS A 38 -3.03 34.13 15.72
C HIS A 38 -2.09 33.77 14.56
N SER A 39 -2.62 33.15 13.50
CA SER A 39 -2.01 33.11 12.16
C SER A 39 -3.02 33.66 11.15
N PRO A 40 -2.63 34.57 10.24
CA PRO A 40 -3.57 35.21 9.32
C PRO A 40 -4.03 34.24 8.22
N GLY A 41 -5.33 34.28 7.91
CA GLY A 41 -5.99 33.43 6.93
C GLY A 41 -5.50 33.64 5.51
N LEU A 42 -5.24 32.54 4.81
CA LEU A 42 -5.05 32.50 3.37
C LEU A 42 -6.39 32.11 2.73
N GLN A 43 -7.03 33.09 2.09
CA GLN A 43 -8.30 32.97 1.40
C GLN A 43 -8.08 32.24 0.07
N VAL A 44 -8.63 31.03 -0.08
CA VAL A 44 -8.62 30.29 -1.36
C VAL A 44 -9.88 30.68 -2.13
N VAL A 45 -9.72 31.49 -3.17
CA VAL A 45 -10.76 31.82 -4.14
C VAL A 45 -10.99 30.61 -5.04
N VAL A 46 -12.16 29.98 -4.90
CA VAL A 46 -12.65 28.94 -5.82
C VAL A 46 -13.35 29.65 -6.98
N ALA A 47 -12.71 29.67 -8.15
CA ALA A 47 -13.36 30.09 -9.39
C ALA A 47 -14.30 28.98 -9.89
N LYS A 48 -15.60 29.30 -9.94
CA LYS A 48 -16.68 28.46 -10.47
C LYS A 48 -16.75 28.68 -11.99
N SER A 49 -16.49 27.64 -12.79
CA SER A 49 -16.67 27.67 -14.24
C SER A 49 -17.95 26.93 -14.62
N GLU A 50 -18.94 27.66 -15.15
CA GLU A 50 -20.12 27.10 -15.83
C GLU A 50 -19.80 26.72 -17.29
N PRO A 51 -20.53 25.75 -17.88
CA PRO A 51 -20.21 25.19 -19.19
C PRO A 51 -20.89 25.97 -20.33
N ALA A 52 -20.12 26.31 -21.38
CA ALA A 52 -20.65 26.84 -22.63
C ALA A 52 -20.91 25.72 -23.65
N GLN A 53 -22.12 25.72 -24.23
CA GLN A 53 -22.54 24.89 -25.37
C GLN A 53 -21.77 25.22 -26.66
N PRO A 54 -21.60 24.25 -27.59
CA PRO A 54 -21.34 24.53 -28.99
C PRO A 54 -22.48 24.08 -29.92
N SER A 55 -22.77 24.91 -30.92
CA SER A 55 -23.64 24.63 -32.08
C SER A 55 -22.83 24.77 -33.38
N PRO A 56 -23.26 24.16 -34.50
CA PRO A 56 -22.37 23.30 -35.31
C PRO A 56 -22.08 23.80 -36.74
N SER A 57 -21.02 23.28 -37.37
CA SER A 57 -21.01 22.87 -38.79
C SER A 57 -19.69 22.17 -39.19
N SER A 58 -19.86 21.14 -40.03
CA SER A 58 -18.94 20.07 -40.47
C SER A 58 -18.26 20.43 -41.83
N PRO A 59 -17.52 19.55 -42.57
CA PRO A 59 -17.05 18.19 -42.27
C PRO A 59 -15.61 17.80 -42.75
N ARG A 60 -15.15 16.66 -42.20
CA ARG A 60 -14.34 15.57 -42.81
C ARG A 60 -12.89 15.79 -43.28
N GLY A 61 -11.99 15.09 -42.58
CA GLY A 61 -10.78 14.44 -43.12
C GLY A 61 -10.27 13.41 -42.10
N GLN A 62 -10.18 12.13 -42.50
CA GLN A 62 -9.77 10.98 -41.66
C GLN A 62 -8.27 11.00 -41.30
N PRO A 63 -7.84 10.24 -40.27
CA PRO A 63 -6.48 10.28 -39.73
C PRO A 63 -5.55 9.32 -40.49
N GLN A 64 -4.32 9.76 -40.73
CA GLN A 64 -3.21 8.89 -41.09
C GLN A 64 -2.12 9.07 -40.04
N ASP A 65 -1.92 8.01 -39.25
CA ASP A 65 -0.80 7.81 -38.35
C ASP A 65 0.48 7.57 -39.18
N GLU A 66 1.43 8.51 -39.19
CA GLU A 66 2.83 8.25 -39.51
C GLU A 66 3.73 9.28 -38.80
N ASP A 67 4.06 9.05 -37.52
CA ASP A 67 5.16 9.77 -36.86
C ASP A 67 6.49 9.05 -37.17
N LYS A 68 7.15 9.48 -38.24
CA LYS A 68 8.59 9.32 -38.43
C LYS A 68 9.29 10.60 -37.95
N GLU A 69 9.85 10.58 -36.76
CA GLU A 69 10.84 11.59 -36.35
C GLU A 69 12.24 11.11 -36.77
N GLU A 70 12.79 11.77 -37.79
CA GLU A 70 14.20 11.67 -38.16
C GLU A 70 15.03 12.60 -37.27
N ASP A 71 16.04 12.04 -36.60
CA ASP A 71 17.11 12.75 -35.92
C ASP A 71 17.97 13.53 -36.93
N LYS A 72 17.94 14.87 -36.86
CA LYS A 72 19.06 15.74 -37.27
C LYS A 72 19.03 16.99 -36.42
N ASP A 73 20.04 17.15 -35.56
CA ASP A 73 20.54 18.44 -35.07
C ASP A 73 21.89 18.21 -34.37
N GLU A 74 22.96 18.08 -35.16
CA GLU A 74 24.33 18.40 -34.74
C GLU A 74 24.96 19.22 -35.87
N GLU A 75 24.99 20.54 -35.68
CA GLU A 75 26.05 21.49 -36.09
C GLU A 75 25.47 22.90 -36.01
N ASP A 76 25.74 23.60 -34.90
CA ASP A 76 25.88 25.06 -34.88
C ASP A 76 26.43 25.50 -33.52
N GLU A 77 27.75 25.42 -33.36
CA GLU A 77 28.46 26.17 -32.33
C GLU A 77 29.50 27.10 -32.97
N ALA A 78 29.07 28.31 -33.32
CA ALA A 78 29.96 29.46 -33.48
C ALA A 78 29.19 30.79 -33.36
N GLY A 79 29.12 31.32 -32.14
CA GLY A 79 29.04 32.77 -31.93
C GLY A 79 27.71 33.34 -31.49
N ARG A 80 27.48 33.41 -30.17
CA ARG A 80 27.02 34.65 -29.51
C ARG A 80 27.20 34.58 -28.00
N ARG A 81 28.28 35.21 -27.53
CA ARG A 81 28.39 35.67 -26.15
C ARG A 81 27.29 36.70 -25.87
N GLY A 82 26.58 36.49 -24.77
CA GLY A 82 25.78 37.51 -24.09
C GLY A 82 24.31 37.57 -24.50
N ARG A 83 23.45 36.80 -23.83
CA ARG A 83 22.05 37.19 -23.62
C ARG A 83 21.46 36.53 -22.36
N SER A 84 21.34 37.35 -21.32
CA SER A 84 20.20 37.45 -20.39
C SER A 84 19.53 36.15 -19.98
N GLY A 85 19.76 35.74 -18.73
CA GLY A 85 19.00 34.69 -18.05
C GLY A 85 17.49 34.99 -18.06
N LYS A 86 16.79 34.36 -19.00
CA LYS A 86 15.35 34.12 -18.87
C LYS A 86 15.20 32.84 -18.05
N PRO A 87 14.34 32.79 -17.01
CA PRO A 87 14.11 31.55 -16.30
C PRO A 87 13.57 30.53 -17.32
N LEU A 88 14.30 29.43 -17.53
CA LEU A 88 13.84 28.34 -18.38
C LEU A 88 12.40 27.98 -17.97
N ASN A 89 11.46 28.05 -18.90
CA ASN A 89 10.06 27.71 -18.69
C ASN A 89 9.97 26.39 -17.92
N ALA A 90 9.27 26.36 -16.78
CA ALA A 90 9.15 25.18 -15.93
C ALA A 90 8.69 23.94 -16.74
N GLY A 91 7.86 24.15 -17.77
CA GLY A 91 7.46 23.13 -18.74
C GLY A 91 8.62 22.50 -19.53
N HIS A 92 9.62 23.29 -19.96
CA HIS A 92 10.80 22.77 -20.68
C HIS A 92 11.66 21.88 -19.76
N ARG A 93 11.83 22.27 -18.49
CA ARG A 93 12.54 21.44 -17.50
C ARG A 93 11.80 20.13 -17.21
N LEU A 94 10.48 20.18 -17.11
CA LEU A 94 9.64 18.99 -16.92
C LEU A 94 9.67 18.06 -18.15
N GLY A 95 9.62 18.61 -19.36
CA GLY A 95 9.76 17.87 -20.62
C GLY A 95 11.12 17.19 -20.74
N HIS A 96 12.20 17.93 -20.48
CA HIS A 96 13.56 17.39 -20.47
C HIS A 96 13.73 16.26 -19.44
N ARG A 97 13.18 16.42 -18.22
CA ARG A 97 13.16 15.39 -17.18
C ARG A 97 12.42 14.12 -17.62
N ARG A 98 11.27 14.25 -18.28
CA ARG A 98 10.51 13.12 -18.83
C ARG A 98 11.31 12.38 -19.90
N ALA A 99 11.94 13.10 -20.82
CA ALA A 99 12.78 12.52 -21.86
C ALA A 99 14.00 11.77 -21.29
N LEU A 100 14.67 12.31 -20.26
CA LEU A 100 15.76 11.63 -19.56
C LEU A 100 15.30 10.35 -18.87
N PHE A 101 14.14 10.37 -18.23
CA PHE A 101 13.55 9.19 -17.60
C PHE A 101 13.23 8.08 -18.62
N GLU A 102 12.69 8.46 -19.78
CA GLU A 102 12.39 7.53 -20.87
C GLU A 102 13.65 6.95 -21.52
N LYS A 103 14.69 7.77 -21.73
CA LYS A 103 16.01 7.28 -22.15
C LYS A 103 16.61 6.31 -21.13
N ARG A 104 16.50 6.59 -19.83
CA ARG A 104 16.91 5.67 -18.75
C ARG A 104 16.18 4.33 -18.81
N LYS A 105 14.88 4.35 -19.11
CA LYS A 105 14.05 3.15 -19.29
C LYS A 105 14.59 2.28 -20.44
N ARG A 106 14.78 2.87 -21.62
CA ARG A 106 15.33 2.18 -22.80
C ARG A 106 16.71 1.59 -22.53
N LEU A 107 17.60 2.32 -21.86
CA LEU A 107 18.92 1.81 -21.47
C LEU A 107 18.83 0.59 -20.55
N SER A 108 17.89 0.59 -19.60
CA SER A 108 17.64 -0.57 -18.73
C SER A 108 17.12 -1.78 -19.51
N ASP A 109 16.27 -1.57 -20.53
CA ASP A 109 15.75 -2.64 -21.37
C ASP A 109 16.85 -3.26 -22.23
N TYR A 110 17.70 -2.44 -22.84
CA TYR A 110 18.87 -2.92 -23.57
C TYR A 110 19.85 -3.68 -22.66
N ALA A 111 20.09 -3.17 -21.45
CA ALA A 111 20.93 -3.87 -20.48
C ALA A 111 20.34 -5.25 -20.11
N LEU A 112 19.02 -5.36 -19.94
CA LEU A 112 18.37 -6.64 -19.73
C LEU A 112 18.56 -7.58 -20.93
N ILE A 113 18.34 -7.09 -22.16
CA ILE A 113 18.48 -7.91 -23.38
C ILE A 113 19.89 -8.49 -23.48
N PHE A 114 20.94 -7.67 -23.36
CA PHE A 114 22.33 -8.14 -23.42
C PHE A 114 22.70 -9.01 -22.21
N GLY A 115 22.18 -8.71 -21.02
CA GLY A 115 22.35 -9.53 -19.83
C GLY A 115 21.77 -10.94 -20.00
N MET A 116 20.53 -11.03 -20.50
CA MET A 116 19.85 -12.30 -20.77
C MET A 116 20.51 -13.06 -21.92
N PHE A 117 20.89 -12.36 -22.99
CA PHE A 117 21.63 -12.95 -24.10
C PHE A 117 22.94 -13.60 -23.63
N GLY A 118 23.71 -12.90 -22.79
CA GLY A 118 24.94 -13.44 -22.20
C GLY A 118 24.70 -14.71 -21.37
N ILE A 119 23.62 -14.77 -20.58
CA ILE A 119 23.24 -15.98 -19.83
C ILE A 119 22.87 -17.13 -20.78
N VAL A 120 22.03 -16.87 -21.79
CA VAL A 120 21.59 -17.91 -22.74
C VAL A 120 22.79 -18.49 -23.50
N VAL A 121 23.66 -17.63 -24.05
CA VAL A 121 24.86 -18.07 -24.77
C VAL A 121 25.80 -18.83 -23.83
N MET A 122 25.96 -18.40 -22.57
CA MET A 122 26.74 -19.13 -21.57
C MET A 122 26.19 -20.54 -21.32
N VAL A 123 24.86 -20.67 -21.15
CA VAL A 123 24.22 -21.97 -20.94
C VAL A 123 24.40 -22.85 -22.17
N THR A 124 24.21 -22.30 -23.37
CA THR A 124 24.43 -23.01 -24.64
C THR A 124 25.88 -23.46 -24.81
N GLU A 125 26.85 -22.61 -24.52
CA GLU A 125 28.28 -22.96 -24.54
C GLU A 125 28.57 -24.11 -23.58
N THR A 126 28.04 -24.03 -22.36
CA THR A 126 28.28 -25.02 -21.30
C THR A 126 27.65 -26.38 -21.62
N GLU A 127 26.49 -26.42 -22.28
CA GLU A 127 25.83 -27.67 -22.67
C GLU A 127 26.46 -28.28 -23.95
N LEU A 128 26.75 -27.47 -24.96
CA LEU A 128 27.32 -27.96 -26.23
C LEU A 128 28.78 -28.39 -26.10
N SER A 129 29.57 -27.70 -25.28
CA SER A 129 30.99 -28.03 -25.02
C SER A 129 31.23 -29.35 -24.29
N TRP A 130 30.15 -30.01 -23.87
CA TRP A 130 30.19 -31.32 -23.26
C TRP A 130 29.53 -32.38 -24.13
N GLY A 131 28.40 -32.06 -24.76
CA GLY A 131 27.64 -33.04 -25.54
C GLY A 131 28.08 -33.19 -27.00
N VAL A 132 28.68 -32.16 -27.60
CA VAL A 132 28.85 -32.09 -29.06
C VAL A 132 30.29 -31.79 -29.48
N TYR A 133 30.94 -30.80 -28.84
CA TYR A 133 32.29 -30.38 -29.20
C TYR A 133 33.19 -30.28 -27.97
N THR A 134 34.51 -30.38 -28.15
CA THR A 134 35.47 -30.14 -27.08
C THR A 134 35.70 -28.65 -26.86
N LYS A 135 36.02 -28.26 -25.62
CA LYS A 135 36.30 -26.86 -25.25
C LYS A 135 37.38 -26.20 -26.14
N GLU A 136 38.29 -26.98 -26.71
CA GLU A 136 39.40 -26.53 -27.57
C GLU A 136 38.96 -26.16 -29.01
N SER A 137 37.70 -26.43 -29.36
CA SER A 137 37.17 -26.11 -30.68
C SER A 137 36.98 -24.60 -30.92
N LEU A 138 37.08 -24.19 -32.18
CA LEU A 138 36.78 -22.82 -32.63
C LEU A 138 35.36 -22.38 -32.24
N TYR A 139 34.42 -23.32 -32.13
CA TYR A 139 33.04 -23.04 -31.73
C TYR A 139 32.94 -22.59 -30.26
N SER A 140 33.65 -23.25 -29.33
CA SER A 140 33.70 -22.81 -27.93
C SER A 140 34.34 -21.43 -27.81
N PHE A 141 35.45 -21.21 -28.53
CA PHE A 141 36.13 -19.91 -28.54
C PHE A 141 35.23 -18.78 -29.08
N ALA A 142 34.51 -19.03 -30.17
CA ALA A 142 33.57 -18.06 -30.75
C ALA A 142 32.42 -17.71 -29.80
N LEU A 143 31.83 -18.70 -29.13
CA LEU A 143 30.75 -18.46 -28.15
C LEU A 143 31.26 -17.70 -26.93
N LYS A 144 32.46 -18.02 -26.42
CA LYS A 144 33.10 -17.25 -25.34
C LYS A 144 33.39 -15.80 -25.75
N CYS A 145 33.85 -15.56 -26.97
CA CYS A 145 34.02 -14.20 -27.50
C CYS A 145 32.68 -13.45 -27.56
N LEU A 146 31.60 -14.11 -27.94
CA LEU A 146 30.25 -13.54 -27.95
C LEU A 146 29.77 -13.16 -26.53
N ILE A 147 30.07 -14.01 -25.54
CA ILE A 147 29.79 -13.73 -24.12
C ILE A 147 30.60 -12.52 -23.63
N SER A 148 31.89 -12.43 -23.94
CA SER A 148 32.71 -11.27 -23.58
C SER A 148 32.23 -9.99 -24.26
N PHE A 149 31.94 -10.04 -25.57
CA PHE A 149 31.47 -8.90 -26.32
C PHE A 149 30.13 -8.37 -25.79
N SER A 150 29.16 -9.25 -25.54
CA SER A 150 27.88 -8.87 -24.91
C SER A 150 28.06 -8.32 -23.49
N THR A 151 29.04 -8.82 -22.74
CA THR A 151 29.36 -8.31 -21.40
C THR A 151 29.98 -6.90 -21.44
N VAL A 152 30.85 -6.60 -22.41
CA VAL A 152 31.40 -5.24 -22.59
C VAL A 152 30.30 -4.25 -22.93
N ILE A 153 29.38 -4.62 -23.83
CA ILE A 153 28.20 -3.79 -24.15
C ILE A 153 27.34 -3.59 -22.90
N LEU A 154 27.07 -4.66 -22.14
CA LEU A 154 26.30 -4.59 -20.90
C LEU A 154 26.91 -3.62 -19.90
N LEU A 155 28.23 -3.69 -19.67
CA LEU A 155 28.94 -2.78 -18.77
C LEU A 155 28.81 -1.32 -19.22
N GLY A 156 28.97 -1.05 -20.53
CA GLY A 156 28.74 0.27 -21.10
C GLY A 156 27.31 0.77 -20.85
N LEU A 157 26.30 -0.08 -21.04
CA LEU A 157 24.90 0.25 -20.77
C LEU A 157 24.61 0.51 -19.29
N VAL A 158 25.23 -0.24 -18.37
CA VAL A 158 25.12 -0.01 -16.92
C VAL A 158 25.73 1.33 -16.53
N VAL A 159 26.91 1.67 -17.06
CA VAL A 159 27.53 2.98 -16.82
C VAL A 159 26.65 4.10 -17.37
N LEU A 160 26.15 3.98 -18.61
CA LEU A 160 25.25 4.96 -19.21
C LEU A 160 23.95 5.12 -18.43
N TYR A 161 23.39 4.02 -17.92
CA TYR A 161 22.20 4.04 -17.06
C TYR A 161 22.44 4.88 -15.80
N HIS A 162 23.56 4.67 -15.10
CA HIS A 162 23.90 5.45 -13.91
C HIS A 162 24.28 6.90 -14.23
N ALA A 163 24.91 7.15 -15.38
CA ALA A 163 25.15 8.53 -15.85
C ALA A 163 23.83 9.28 -16.04
N ARG A 164 22.80 8.65 -16.65
CA ARG A 164 21.46 9.25 -16.78
C ARG A 164 20.73 9.38 -15.44
N GLU A 165 20.92 8.45 -14.52
CA GLU A 165 20.38 8.56 -13.15
C GLU A 165 20.98 9.75 -12.40
N ILE A 166 22.29 9.98 -12.51
CA ILE A 166 22.97 11.13 -11.90
C ILE A 166 22.48 12.44 -12.54
N GLN A 167 22.35 12.48 -13.87
CA GLN A 167 21.77 13.64 -14.57
C GLN A 167 20.34 13.94 -14.12
N LEU A 168 19.51 12.91 -13.93
CA LEU A 168 18.15 13.09 -13.42
C LEU A 168 18.17 13.69 -12.00
N PHE A 169 19.05 13.21 -11.14
CA PHE A 169 19.23 13.75 -9.79
C PHE A 169 19.70 15.20 -9.80
N MET A 170 20.62 15.56 -10.71
CA MET A 170 21.08 16.94 -10.90
C MET A 170 19.94 17.86 -11.33
N VAL A 171 19.12 17.45 -12.31
CA VAL A 171 17.97 18.24 -12.80
C VAL A 171 16.91 18.44 -11.72
N ASP A 172 16.66 17.41 -10.89
CA ASP A 172 15.70 17.47 -9.78
C ASP A 172 16.16 18.43 -8.66
N ASN A 173 17.47 18.51 -8.40
CA ASN A 173 18.04 19.39 -7.36
C ASN A 173 18.53 20.74 -7.89
N GLY A 174 18.55 20.96 -9.22
CA GLY A 174 19.09 22.16 -9.85
C GLY A 174 20.60 22.32 -9.63
N ALA A 175 21.34 21.22 -9.52
CA ALA A 175 22.79 21.23 -9.36
C ALA A 175 23.48 21.05 -10.72
N ASP A 176 24.44 21.93 -11.04
CA ASP A 176 25.19 21.87 -12.30
C ASP A 176 26.43 20.97 -12.22
N ASP A 177 26.96 20.73 -11.02
CA ASP A 177 28.13 19.87 -10.77
C ASP A 177 27.73 18.43 -10.41
N TRP A 178 28.04 17.47 -11.28
CA TRP A 178 27.77 16.04 -11.06
C TRP A 178 28.50 15.47 -9.85
N ARG A 179 29.61 16.09 -9.43
CA ARG A 179 30.40 15.67 -8.26
C ARG A 179 29.58 15.75 -6.98
N ILE A 180 28.66 16.72 -6.88
CA ILE A 180 27.77 16.91 -5.73
C ILE A 180 26.79 15.73 -5.62
N ALA A 181 26.41 15.13 -6.75
CA ALA A 181 25.50 13.99 -6.81
C ALA A 181 26.20 12.63 -6.58
N MET A 182 27.53 12.60 -6.48
CA MET A 182 28.33 11.38 -6.41
C MET A 182 28.85 11.16 -4.97
N THR A 183 28.12 10.34 -4.21
CA THR A 183 28.51 9.94 -2.85
C THR A 183 29.37 8.67 -2.86
N CYS A 184 30.21 8.47 -1.84
CA CYS A 184 31.01 7.25 -1.72
C CYS A 184 30.15 5.98 -1.71
N GLU A 185 28.99 6.01 -1.03
CA GLU A 185 28.03 4.90 -1.01
C GLU A 185 27.52 4.59 -2.42
N ARG A 186 27.14 5.61 -3.20
CA ARG A 186 26.70 5.44 -4.58
C ARG A 186 27.81 4.88 -5.47
N VAL A 187 29.04 5.38 -5.34
CA VAL A 187 30.21 4.86 -6.06
C VAL A 187 30.43 3.38 -5.75
N LEU A 188 30.36 2.99 -4.47
CA LEU A 188 30.52 1.61 -4.04
C LEU A 188 29.43 0.70 -4.63
N LEU A 189 28.17 1.12 -4.62
CA LEU A 189 27.06 0.35 -5.21
C LEU A 189 27.21 0.22 -6.73
N ILE A 190 27.58 1.29 -7.44
CA ILE A 190 27.85 1.24 -8.89
C ILE A 190 29.03 0.30 -9.17
N SER A 191 30.10 0.37 -8.37
CA SER A 191 31.26 -0.50 -8.54
C SER A 191 30.92 -1.97 -8.32
N LEU A 192 30.11 -2.29 -7.29
CA LEU A 192 29.62 -3.64 -7.03
C LEU A 192 28.77 -4.14 -8.20
N GLU A 193 27.88 -3.30 -8.73
CA GLU A 193 27.05 -3.64 -9.87
C GLU A 193 27.89 -3.96 -11.12
N LEU A 194 28.90 -3.14 -11.40
CA LEU A 194 29.85 -3.36 -12.48
C LEU A 194 30.63 -4.66 -12.28
N VAL A 195 31.10 -4.95 -11.07
CA VAL A 195 31.80 -6.21 -10.76
C VAL A 195 30.89 -7.40 -11.03
N VAL A 196 29.66 -7.39 -10.51
CA VAL A 196 28.68 -8.47 -10.72
C VAL A 196 28.39 -8.68 -12.22
N CYS A 197 28.24 -7.60 -12.98
CA CYS A 197 28.03 -7.67 -14.43
C CYS A 197 29.30 -8.06 -15.21
N ALA A 198 30.49 -7.78 -14.68
CA ALA A 198 31.76 -8.05 -15.35
C ALA A 198 32.19 -9.51 -15.25
N VAL A 199 31.71 -10.27 -14.25
CA VAL A 199 32.05 -11.70 -14.15
C VAL A 199 31.41 -12.49 -15.30
N HIS A 200 32.24 -13.19 -16.08
CA HIS A 200 31.87 -14.09 -17.17
C HIS A 200 33.03 -15.04 -17.50
N PRO A 201 32.81 -16.18 -18.18
CA PRO A 201 33.88 -16.99 -18.72
C PRO A 201 34.58 -16.24 -19.86
N VAL A 202 35.82 -15.82 -19.61
CA VAL A 202 36.66 -15.08 -20.57
C VAL A 202 37.20 -16.07 -21.61
N PRO A 203 37.28 -15.71 -22.91
CA PRO A 203 37.86 -16.56 -23.94
C PRO A 203 39.30 -16.95 -23.58
N GLY A 204 39.52 -18.24 -23.37
CA GLY A 204 40.78 -18.81 -22.95
C GLY A 204 40.60 -20.23 -22.42
N HIS A 205 41.74 -20.91 -22.21
CA HIS A 205 41.82 -22.25 -21.64
C HIS A 205 42.51 -22.18 -20.29
N TYR A 206 41.72 -21.98 -19.24
CA TYR A 206 42.21 -21.95 -17.87
C TYR A 206 41.65 -23.17 -17.12
N ARG A 207 42.53 -24.09 -16.74
CA ARG A 207 42.19 -25.29 -15.97
C ARG A 207 42.66 -25.13 -14.53
N PHE A 208 41.91 -25.69 -13.60
CA PHE A 208 42.30 -25.83 -12.20
C PHE A 208 42.00 -27.26 -11.70
N THR A 209 42.77 -27.73 -10.72
CA THR A 209 42.53 -29.02 -10.09
C THR A 209 41.41 -28.90 -9.06
N TRP A 210 40.26 -29.55 -9.33
CA TRP A 210 39.11 -29.55 -8.44
C TRP A 210 39.11 -30.81 -7.58
N THR A 211 39.43 -30.64 -6.29
CA THR A 211 39.34 -31.70 -5.29
C THR A 211 37.93 -31.77 -4.68
N ALA A 212 37.30 -32.95 -4.68
CA ALA A 212 36.05 -33.22 -3.96
C ALA A 212 36.17 -34.47 -3.10
N ARG A 213 35.32 -34.61 -2.08
CA ARG A 213 35.20 -35.83 -1.27
C ARG A 213 33.85 -36.48 -1.54
N LEU A 214 33.87 -37.74 -1.98
CA LEU A 214 32.65 -38.52 -2.22
C LEU A 214 31.83 -38.65 -0.92
N ALA A 215 30.50 -38.46 -1.00
CA ALA A 215 29.67 -38.35 0.21
C ALA A 215 29.56 -39.64 1.04
N PHE A 216 29.77 -40.83 0.44
CA PHE A 216 29.62 -42.11 1.12
C PHE A 216 30.95 -42.74 1.54
N THR A 217 31.97 -42.67 0.69
CA THR A 217 33.28 -43.30 0.90
C THR A 217 34.33 -42.35 1.49
N TYR A 218 34.06 -41.03 1.54
CA TYR A 218 35.01 -39.97 1.91
C TYR A 218 36.34 -39.98 1.13
N ALA A 219 36.41 -40.76 0.06
CA ALA A 219 37.58 -40.84 -0.78
C ALA A 219 37.80 -39.51 -1.51
N PRO A 220 39.04 -39.00 -1.56
CA PRO A 220 39.36 -37.84 -2.38
C PRO A 220 39.22 -38.20 -3.86
N SER A 221 38.51 -37.37 -4.60
CA SER A 221 38.39 -37.44 -6.06
C SER A 221 38.90 -36.12 -6.63
N GLU A 222 39.95 -36.21 -7.43
CA GLU A 222 40.55 -35.07 -8.12
C GLU A 222 40.15 -35.10 -9.58
N ALA A 223 39.65 -33.98 -10.09
CA ALA A 223 39.30 -33.80 -11.49
C ALA A 223 39.88 -32.48 -12.00
N GLU A 224 40.45 -32.46 -13.20
CA GLU A 224 40.77 -31.20 -13.88
C GLU A 224 39.47 -30.57 -14.38
N ALA A 225 39.16 -29.37 -13.87
CA ALA A 225 37.96 -28.63 -14.23
C ALA A 225 38.32 -27.28 -14.85
N ASP A 226 37.46 -26.82 -15.76
CA ASP A 226 37.63 -25.51 -16.39
C ASP A 226 37.18 -24.40 -15.44
N VAL A 227 37.98 -23.34 -15.30
CA VAL A 227 37.65 -22.17 -14.47
C VAL A 227 36.34 -21.51 -14.94
N ASP A 228 35.99 -21.67 -16.21
CA ASP A 228 34.75 -21.22 -16.84
C ASP A 228 33.49 -21.69 -16.08
N VAL A 229 33.55 -22.89 -15.48
CA VAL A 229 32.45 -23.46 -14.70
C VAL A 229 32.19 -22.66 -13.44
N LEU A 230 33.24 -22.19 -12.77
CA LEU A 230 33.09 -21.38 -11.57
C LEU A 230 32.63 -19.95 -11.92
N LEU A 231 33.09 -19.42 -13.06
CA LEU A 231 32.72 -18.09 -13.57
C LEU A 231 31.30 -18.03 -14.15
N SER A 232 30.72 -19.15 -14.57
CA SER A 232 29.36 -19.20 -15.13
C SER A 232 28.27 -19.09 -14.06
N ILE A 233 28.49 -19.62 -12.87
CA ILE A 233 27.55 -19.54 -11.72
C ILE A 233 27.18 -18.09 -11.36
N PRO A 234 28.14 -17.18 -11.08
CA PRO A 234 27.84 -15.79 -10.75
C PRO A 234 27.21 -15.01 -11.91
N MET A 235 27.23 -15.49 -13.16
CA MET A 235 26.52 -14.81 -14.25
C MET A 235 25.00 -14.79 -14.04
N PHE A 236 24.41 -15.75 -13.31
CA PHE A 236 22.98 -15.69 -12.97
C PHE A 236 22.64 -14.53 -12.04
N LEU A 237 23.62 -13.94 -11.34
CA LEU A 237 23.37 -12.73 -10.56
C LEU A 237 22.82 -11.61 -11.46
N ARG A 238 23.18 -11.57 -12.75
CA ARG A 238 22.64 -10.61 -13.74
C ARG A 238 21.12 -10.65 -13.88
N LEU A 239 20.43 -11.71 -13.40
CA LEU A 239 18.97 -11.76 -13.32
C LEU A 239 18.37 -10.64 -12.45
N TYR A 240 19.15 -9.96 -11.60
CA TYR A 240 18.68 -8.76 -10.89
C TYR A 240 18.19 -7.66 -11.85
N LEU A 241 18.72 -7.61 -13.09
CA LEU A 241 18.32 -6.66 -14.14
C LEU A 241 16.85 -6.82 -14.52
N LEU A 242 16.31 -8.05 -14.45
CA LEU A 242 14.89 -8.32 -14.68
C LEU A 242 14.04 -7.61 -13.61
N GLY A 243 14.48 -7.67 -12.36
CA GLY A 243 13.87 -6.95 -11.26
C GLY A 243 13.88 -5.43 -11.50
N ARG A 244 15.01 -4.87 -11.94
CA ARG A 244 15.12 -3.44 -12.28
C ARG A 244 14.10 -3.03 -13.36
N VAL A 245 14.05 -3.76 -14.48
CA VAL A 245 13.13 -3.46 -15.60
C VAL A 245 11.67 -3.57 -15.15
N MET A 246 11.32 -4.62 -14.41
CA MET A 246 9.98 -4.80 -13.85
C MET A 246 9.57 -3.60 -12.98
N LEU A 247 10.48 -3.11 -12.14
CA LEU A 247 10.25 -1.94 -11.29
C LEU A 247 10.10 -0.65 -12.09
N LEU A 248 10.94 -0.44 -13.11
CA LEU A 248 10.98 0.78 -13.90
C LEU A 248 9.82 0.89 -14.91
N HIS A 249 9.26 -0.23 -15.35
CA HIS A 249 8.10 -0.27 -16.27
C HIS A 249 6.75 -0.31 -15.55
N SER A 250 6.72 -0.62 -14.25
CA SER A 250 5.46 -0.69 -13.52
C SER A 250 4.80 0.68 -13.44
N LYS A 251 3.66 0.82 -14.16
CA LYS A 251 2.86 2.06 -14.20
C LYS A 251 2.39 2.49 -12.81
N ILE A 252 2.18 1.53 -11.91
CA ILE A 252 1.72 1.79 -10.54
C ILE A 252 2.68 2.71 -9.77
N PHE A 253 4.00 2.59 -10.01
CA PHE A 253 5.03 3.33 -9.26
C PHE A 253 5.67 4.48 -10.04
N THR A 254 5.39 4.57 -11.33
CA THR A 254 5.98 5.58 -12.22
C THR A 254 5.01 6.68 -12.60
N ASP A 255 3.72 6.49 -12.36
CA ASP A 255 2.70 7.48 -12.65
C ASP A 255 2.86 8.78 -11.84
N ALA A 256 2.48 9.91 -12.44
CA ALA A 256 2.59 11.23 -11.81
C ALA A 256 1.65 11.34 -10.60
N SER A 257 0.47 10.72 -10.67
CA SER A 257 -0.51 10.71 -9.57
C SER A 257 0.05 10.01 -8.33
N SER A 258 0.65 8.83 -8.50
CA SER A 258 1.23 8.09 -7.39
C SER A 258 2.45 8.80 -6.82
N ARG A 259 3.32 9.38 -7.67
CA ARG A 259 4.45 10.21 -7.21
C ARG A 259 4.03 11.44 -6.40
N SER A 260 2.95 12.11 -6.81
CA SER A 260 2.38 13.24 -6.07
C SER A 260 1.86 12.81 -4.70
N ILE A 261 1.07 11.73 -4.64
CA ILE A 261 0.55 11.17 -3.38
C ILE A 261 1.70 10.72 -2.46
N GLY A 262 2.75 10.12 -3.02
CA GLY A 262 3.93 9.72 -2.26
C GLY A 262 4.68 10.91 -1.65
N ALA A 263 4.85 12.00 -2.40
CA ALA A 263 5.47 13.23 -1.90
C ALA A 263 4.64 13.85 -0.76
N LEU A 264 3.31 13.90 -0.90
CA LEU A 264 2.40 14.40 0.15
C LEU A 264 2.51 13.58 1.44
N ASN A 265 2.70 12.27 1.32
CA ASN A 265 2.86 11.35 2.45
C ASN A 265 4.33 11.17 2.90
N LYS A 266 5.29 11.91 2.31
CA LYS A 266 6.74 11.75 2.53
C LYS A 266 7.24 10.29 2.33
N VAL A 267 6.60 9.55 1.42
CA VAL A 267 6.98 8.19 1.06
C VAL A 267 7.85 8.22 -0.19
N THR A 268 9.09 7.75 -0.08
CA THR A 268 9.99 7.55 -1.21
C THR A 268 9.71 6.20 -1.88
N PHE A 269 9.57 6.19 -3.21
CA PHE A 269 9.36 4.98 -4.01
C PHE A 269 10.65 4.14 -4.10
N ASN A 270 10.91 3.36 -3.05
CA ASN A 270 12.06 2.47 -2.97
C ASN A 270 11.74 1.08 -3.52
N THR A 271 12.77 0.34 -3.96
CA THR A 271 12.64 -1.06 -4.42
C THR A 271 11.99 -1.96 -3.36
N ARG A 272 12.32 -1.74 -2.07
CA ARG A 272 11.71 -2.42 -0.93
C ARG A 272 10.21 -2.15 -0.80
N PHE A 273 9.78 -0.91 -1.04
CA PHE A 273 8.36 -0.55 -1.02
C PHE A 273 7.62 -1.27 -2.15
N VAL A 274 8.20 -1.29 -3.35
CA VAL A 274 7.58 -1.99 -4.48
C VAL A 274 7.47 -3.49 -4.25
N MET A 275 8.54 -4.13 -3.77
CA MET A 275 8.51 -5.56 -3.45
C MET A 275 7.44 -5.86 -2.40
N LYS A 276 7.30 -5.02 -1.36
CA LYS A 276 6.25 -5.15 -0.35
C LYS A 276 4.84 -5.03 -0.94
N THR A 277 4.64 -4.06 -1.85
CA THR A 277 3.36 -3.85 -2.55
C THR A 277 3.02 -5.04 -3.43
N LEU A 278 3.98 -5.55 -4.20
CA LEU A 278 3.80 -6.71 -5.07
C LEU A 278 3.43 -7.97 -4.27
N MET A 279 4.11 -8.21 -3.15
CA MET A 279 3.80 -9.28 -2.19
C MET A 279 2.45 -9.08 -1.47
N THR A 280 1.85 -7.89 -1.53
CA THR A 280 0.54 -7.63 -0.94
C THR A 280 -0.59 -7.84 -1.97
N ILE A 281 -0.38 -7.41 -3.21
CA ILE A 281 -1.39 -7.48 -4.28
C ILE A 281 -1.59 -8.93 -4.76
N CYS A 282 -0.52 -9.59 -5.21
CA CYS A 282 -0.57 -10.93 -5.81
C CYS A 282 0.54 -11.85 -5.26
N PRO A 283 0.59 -12.10 -3.94
CA PRO A 283 1.66 -12.90 -3.33
C PRO A 283 1.84 -14.29 -3.95
N GLY A 284 0.74 -14.97 -4.27
CA GLY A 284 0.78 -16.33 -4.81
C GLY A 284 1.49 -16.41 -6.16
N THR A 285 1.14 -15.53 -7.09
CA THR A 285 1.76 -15.48 -8.42
C THR A 285 3.26 -15.16 -8.33
N VAL A 286 3.61 -14.19 -7.47
CA VAL A 286 5.00 -13.73 -7.31
C VAL A 286 5.87 -14.82 -6.70
N LEU A 287 5.38 -15.47 -5.64
CA LEU A 287 6.08 -16.59 -5.00
C LEU A 287 6.21 -17.79 -5.93
N LEU A 288 5.18 -18.09 -6.74
CA LEU A 288 5.21 -19.19 -7.69
C LEU A 288 6.23 -18.95 -8.81
N VAL A 289 6.23 -17.77 -9.43
CA VAL A 289 7.21 -17.39 -10.47
C VAL A 289 8.63 -17.41 -9.91
N PHE A 290 8.84 -16.86 -8.71
CA PHE A 290 10.13 -16.88 -8.03
C PHE A 290 10.60 -18.31 -7.73
N SER A 291 9.72 -19.17 -7.20
CA SER A 291 10.07 -20.55 -6.85
C SER A 291 10.46 -21.35 -8.09
N ILE A 292 9.63 -21.35 -9.13
CA ILE A 292 9.91 -22.10 -10.37
C ILE A 292 11.20 -21.62 -11.05
N SER A 293 11.39 -20.31 -11.15
CA SER A 293 12.63 -19.75 -11.75
C SER A 293 13.87 -20.11 -10.92
N SER A 294 13.79 -20.00 -9.59
CA SER A 294 14.89 -20.38 -8.70
C SER A 294 15.22 -21.88 -8.78
N TRP A 295 14.22 -22.75 -8.96
CA TRP A 295 14.42 -24.19 -9.11
C TRP A 295 15.21 -24.52 -10.36
N VAL A 296 14.84 -23.92 -11.50
CA VAL A 296 15.54 -24.14 -12.78
C VAL A 296 17.00 -23.68 -12.69
N VAL A 297 17.25 -22.49 -12.13
CA VAL A 297 18.62 -21.96 -11.98
C VAL A 297 19.44 -22.81 -11.01
N ALA A 298 18.90 -23.17 -9.85
CA ALA A 298 19.60 -24.00 -8.86
C ALA A 298 19.87 -25.41 -9.40
N ALA A 299 18.94 -26.01 -10.14
CA ALA A 299 19.11 -27.33 -10.73
C ALA A 299 20.22 -27.34 -11.78
N TRP A 300 20.23 -26.33 -12.66
CA TRP A 300 21.31 -26.15 -13.62
C TRP A 300 22.66 -25.93 -12.91
N THR A 301 22.67 -25.13 -11.83
CA THR A 301 23.90 -24.84 -11.04
C THR A 301 24.44 -26.08 -10.32
N VAL A 302 23.58 -26.91 -9.71
CA VAL A 302 24.03 -28.18 -9.11
C VAL A 302 24.56 -29.14 -10.15
N ARG A 303 23.86 -29.26 -11.29
CA ARG A 303 24.29 -30.09 -12.42
C ARG A 303 25.70 -29.72 -12.87
N ILE A 304 25.99 -28.42 -13.06
CA ILE A 304 27.32 -28.01 -13.51
C ILE A 304 28.39 -28.26 -12.45
N CYS A 305 28.05 -28.10 -11.16
CA CYS A 305 29.00 -28.33 -10.07
C CYS A 305 29.31 -29.81 -9.82
N GLU A 306 28.35 -30.72 -10.00
CA GLU A 306 28.57 -32.16 -9.81
C GLU A 306 29.09 -32.86 -11.09
N ARG A 307 29.12 -32.15 -12.22
CA ARG A 307 29.42 -32.71 -13.55
C ARG A 307 30.75 -33.45 -13.66
N TYR A 308 31.79 -32.99 -12.95
CA TYR A 308 33.15 -33.54 -13.06
C TYR A 308 33.42 -34.69 -12.07
N HIS A 309 32.55 -34.89 -11.07
CA HIS A 309 32.76 -35.84 -9.98
C HIS A 309 31.72 -36.97 -9.95
N ASP A 310 30.64 -36.87 -10.72
CA ASP A 310 29.60 -37.90 -10.82
C ASP A 310 29.92 -38.93 -11.94
N LYS A 311 30.57 -40.03 -11.57
CA LYS A 311 30.90 -41.14 -12.50
C LYS A 311 29.71 -42.00 -12.90
N GLN A 312 28.55 -41.84 -12.26
CA GLN A 312 27.36 -42.67 -12.46
C GLN A 312 26.23 -41.94 -13.21
N GLU A 313 26.48 -40.68 -13.61
CA GLU A 313 25.62 -39.78 -14.38
C GLU A 313 24.23 -39.46 -13.77
N VAL A 314 23.92 -39.94 -12.56
CA VAL A 314 22.59 -39.81 -11.95
C VAL A 314 22.27 -38.36 -11.53
N THR A 315 23.20 -37.68 -10.87
CA THR A 315 23.09 -36.25 -10.51
C THR A 315 23.46 -35.33 -11.68
N SER A 316 24.23 -35.85 -12.64
CA SER A 316 24.59 -35.14 -13.85
C SER A 316 23.37 -34.85 -14.73
N ASN A 317 22.34 -35.70 -14.74
CA ASN A 317 21.12 -35.51 -15.54
C ASN A 317 20.27 -34.32 -15.05
N PHE A 318 19.78 -33.48 -15.98
CA PHE A 318 18.96 -32.30 -15.62
C PHE A 318 17.70 -32.67 -14.83
N LEU A 319 17.03 -33.77 -15.17
CA LEU A 319 15.87 -34.26 -14.41
C LEU A 319 16.26 -34.71 -12.99
N GLY A 320 17.43 -35.33 -12.83
CA GLY A 320 17.95 -35.73 -11.51
C GLY A 320 18.31 -34.52 -10.64
N ALA A 321 18.93 -33.50 -11.22
CA ALA A 321 19.21 -32.25 -10.51
C ALA A 321 17.92 -31.47 -10.17
N MET A 322 16.93 -31.46 -11.06
CA MET A 322 15.60 -30.90 -10.78
C MET A 322 14.90 -31.64 -9.63
N TRP A 323 14.97 -32.96 -9.60
CA TRP A 323 14.46 -33.78 -8.49
C TRP A 323 15.16 -33.39 -7.17
N LEU A 324 16.50 -33.41 -7.14
CA LEU A 324 17.29 -33.05 -5.96
C LEU A 324 16.98 -31.64 -5.43
N ILE A 325 16.87 -30.64 -6.31
CA ILE A 325 16.58 -29.27 -5.92
C ILE A 325 15.16 -29.13 -5.39
N SER A 326 14.18 -29.77 -6.03
CA SER A 326 12.78 -29.66 -5.59
C SER A 326 12.54 -30.34 -4.24
N ILE A 327 13.14 -31.51 -3.96
CA ILE A 327 13.08 -32.14 -2.62
C ILE A 327 13.84 -31.33 -1.56
N THR A 328 14.94 -30.67 -1.93
CA THR A 328 15.75 -29.84 -1.02
C THR A 328 15.02 -28.54 -0.68
N PHE A 329 14.42 -27.89 -1.68
CA PHE A 329 13.64 -26.67 -1.50
C PHE A 329 12.41 -26.89 -0.63
N LEU A 330 11.73 -28.04 -0.80
CA LEU A 330 10.60 -28.45 0.04
C LEU A 330 11.04 -29.00 1.41
N SER A 331 12.34 -29.03 1.70
CA SER A 331 12.90 -29.51 2.97
C SER A 331 12.54 -30.97 3.30
N ILE A 332 12.37 -31.82 2.28
CA ILE A 332 12.03 -33.25 2.43
C ILE A 332 13.30 -34.08 2.64
N GLY A 333 14.25 -33.99 1.71
CA GLY A 333 15.57 -34.62 1.81
C GLY A 333 15.57 -36.15 1.98
N TYR A 334 15.06 -36.90 0.99
CA TYR A 334 15.02 -38.38 1.04
C TYR A 334 16.41 -39.04 1.17
N GLY A 335 17.46 -38.40 0.67
CA GLY A 335 18.84 -38.90 0.75
C GLY A 335 19.18 -39.96 -0.32
N ASP A 336 18.30 -40.16 -1.29
CA ASP A 336 18.49 -40.98 -2.49
C ASP A 336 19.53 -40.36 -3.45
N MET A 337 19.60 -39.03 -3.51
CA MET A 337 20.59 -38.27 -4.25
C MET A 337 21.21 -37.19 -3.35
N VAL A 338 22.54 -37.05 -3.38
CA VAL A 338 23.28 -36.10 -2.52
C VAL A 338 24.44 -35.48 -3.30
N PRO A 339 24.65 -34.15 -3.24
CA PRO A 339 25.81 -33.53 -3.89
C PRO A 339 27.12 -33.97 -3.22
N HIS A 340 28.13 -34.28 -4.02
CA HIS A 340 29.45 -34.67 -3.56
C HIS A 340 30.39 -33.47 -3.46
N THR A 341 30.28 -32.50 -4.38
CA THR A 341 31.14 -31.32 -4.42
C THR A 341 30.76 -30.28 -3.36
N TYR A 342 31.75 -29.49 -2.93
CA TYR A 342 31.50 -28.35 -2.03
C TYR A 342 30.62 -27.28 -2.69
N CYS A 343 30.74 -27.07 -4.01
CA CYS A 343 29.83 -26.18 -4.73
C CYS A 343 28.39 -26.69 -4.67
N GLY A 344 28.13 -27.95 -5.06
CA GLY A 344 26.78 -28.52 -5.04
C GLY A 344 26.15 -28.50 -3.65
N LYS A 345 26.93 -28.82 -2.61
CA LYS A 345 26.50 -28.67 -1.21
C LYS A 345 26.13 -27.23 -0.86
N GLY A 346 26.93 -26.25 -1.31
CA GLY A 346 26.64 -24.83 -1.12
C GLY A 346 25.33 -24.41 -1.80
N VAL A 347 25.09 -24.85 -3.03
CA VAL A 347 23.84 -24.56 -3.77
C VAL A 347 22.64 -25.21 -3.09
N CYS A 348 22.75 -26.46 -2.64
CA CYS A 348 21.68 -27.13 -1.89
C CYS A 348 21.39 -26.43 -0.55
N LEU A 349 22.42 -25.96 0.17
CA LEU A 349 22.24 -25.18 1.40
C LEU A 349 21.49 -23.86 1.13
N LEU A 350 21.90 -23.10 0.11
CA LEU A 350 21.22 -21.86 -0.28
C LEU A 350 19.77 -22.13 -0.71
N THR A 351 19.55 -23.21 -1.47
CA THR A 351 18.22 -23.64 -1.90
C THR A 351 17.32 -23.99 -0.71
N GLY A 352 17.85 -24.68 0.30
CA GLY A 352 17.11 -24.99 1.53
C GLY A 352 16.73 -23.74 2.33
N ILE A 353 17.66 -22.79 2.49
CA ILE A 353 17.38 -21.50 3.16
C ILE A 353 16.31 -20.71 2.41
N MET A 354 16.42 -20.62 1.07
CA MET A 354 15.43 -19.98 0.22
C MET A 354 14.06 -20.67 0.30
N GLY A 355 14.02 -22.00 0.28
CA GLY A 355 12.81 -22.81 0.36
C GLY A 355 12.08 -22.64 1.70
N ALA A 356 12.82 -22.64 2.81
CA ALA A 356 12.26 -22.34 4.14
C ALA A 356 11.67 -20.93 4.20
N GLY A 357 12.37 -19.93 3.64
CA GLY A 357 11.87 -18.56 3.51
C GLY A 357 10.57 -18.49 2.69
N CYS A 358 10.54 -19.11 1.51
CA CYS A 358 9.34 -19.18 0.67
C CYS A 358 8.18 -19.86 1.39
N THR A 359 8.42 -20.96 2.09
CA THR A 359 7.40 -21.68 2.86
C THR A 359 6.82 -20.80 3.96
N ALA A 360 7.67 -20.08 4.71
CA ALA A 360 7.23 -19.14 5.73
C ALA A 360 6.37 -18.00 5.16
N LEU A 361 6.75 -17.45 3.99
CA LEU A 361 5.94 -16.45 3.30
C LEU A 361 4.58 -17.02 2.84
N VAL A 362 4.54 -18.23 2.29
CA VAL A 362 3.30 -18.89 1.88
C VAL A 362 2.37 -19.07 3.08
N VAL A 363 2.87 -19.55 4.22
CA VAL A 363 2.06 -19.68 5.45
C VAL A 363 1.48 -18.33 5.88
N ALA A 364 2.28 -17.26 5.88
CA ALA A 364 1.81 -15.92 6.21
C ALA A 364 0.74 -15.40 5.23
N VAL A 365 0.87 -15.71 3.94
CA VAL A 365 -0.11 -15.34 2.91
C VAL A 365 -1.40 -16.12 3.09
N VAL A 366 -1.33 -17.43 3.30
CA VAL A 366 -2.48 -18.30 3.53
C VAL A 366 -3.22 -17.86 4.79
N ALA A 367 -2.53 -17.58 5.89
CA ALA A 367 -3.14 -17.07 7.11
C ALA A 367 -3.98 -15.80 6.85
N ARG A 368 -3.42 -14.81 6.16
CA ARG A 368 -4.15 -13.56 5.81
C ARG A 368 -5.32 -13.80 4.86
N LYS A 369 -5.24 -14.78 3.96
CA LYS A 369 -6.33 -15.09 3.02
C LYS A 369 -7.44 -15.94 3.66
N LEU A 370 -7.13 -16.67 4.74
CA LEU A 370 -8.11 -17.39 5.55
C LEU A 370 -8.79 -16.50 6.61
N GLU A 371 -8.23 -15.32 6.89
CA GLU A 371 -8.91 -14.34 7.72
C GLU A 371 -10.19 -13.84 7.03
N LEU A 372 -11.33 -14.17 7.64
CA LEU A 372 -12.63 -13.68 7.19
C LEU A 372 -12.64 -12.15 7.15
N THR A 373 -13.19 -11.60 6.06
CA THR A 373 -13.43 -10.17 5.89
C THR A 373 -14.40 -9.64 6.95
N LYS A 374 -14.45 -8.32 7.15
CA LYS A 374 -15.40 -7.71 8.10
C LYS A 374 -16.86 -8.08 7.79
N ALA A 375 -17.22 -8.11 6.50
CA ALA A 375 -18.56 -8.50 6.05
C ALA A 375 -18.84 -9.99 6.31
N GLU A 376 -17.92 -10.89 5.96
CA GLU A 376 -18.07 -12.33 6.23
C GLU A 376 -18.13 -12.62 7.73
N LYS A 377 -17.32 -11.95 8.54
CA LYS A 377 -17.38 -12.03 10.01
C LYS A 377 -18.76 -11.61 10.53
N HIS A 378 -19.33 -10.54 9.98
CA HIS A 378 -20.66 -10.09 10.35
C HIS A 378 -21.73 -11.14 10.02
N VAL A 379 -21.70 -11.70 8.81
CA VAL A 379 -22.61 -12.78 8.38
C VAL A 379 -22.42 -14.03 9.25
N HIS A 380 -21.18 -14.43 9.53
CA HIS A 380 -20.86 -15.56 10.40
C HIS A 380 -21.39 -15.37 11.83
N ASN A 381 -21.21 -14.17 12.40
CA ASN A 381 -21.71 -13.84 13.73
C ASN A 381 -23.25 -13.87 13.77
N PHE A 382 -23.92 -13.33 12.74
CA PHE A 382 -25.37 -13.40 12.63
C PHE A 382 -25.89 -14.84 12.53
N MET A 383 -25.22 -15.66 11.72
CA MET A 383 -25.53 -17.09 11.59
C MET A 383 -25.37 -17.82 12.94
N MET A 384 -24.29 -17.55 13.66
CA MET A 384 -24.01 -18.12 14.98
C MET A 384 -25.07 -17.73 16.01
N ASP A 385 -25.46 -16.44 16.09
CA ASP A 385 -26.51 -15.97 17.01
C ASP A 385 -27.86 -16.61 16.68
N THR A 386 -28.22 -16.70 15.39
CA THR A 386 -29.46 -17.35 14.95
C THR A 386 -29.48 -18.83 15.38
N GLN A 387 -28.37 -19.55 15.20
CA GLN A 387 -28.25 -20.95 15.65
C GLN A 387 -28.34 -21.09 17.16
N LEU A 388 -27.61 -20.26 17.93
CA LEU A 388 -27.66 -20.27 19.39
C LEU A 388 -29.08 -19.98 19.89
N ASN A 389 -29.77 -19.01 19.28
CA ASN A 389 -31.14 -18.66 19.64
C ASN A 389 -32.10 -19.84 19.41
N LYS A 390 -31.97 -20.56 18.30
CA LYS A 390 -32.73 -21.80 18.04
C LYS A 390 -32.45 -22.87 19.09
N ARG A 391 -31.18 -23.11 19.44
CA ARG A 391 -30.81 -24.10 20.48
C ARG A 391 -31.32 -23.72 21.87
N VAL A 392 -31.25 -22.43 22.24
CA VAL A 392 -31.80 -21.93 23.52
C VAL A 392 -33.32 -22.14 23.57
N LYS A 393 -34.05 -21.84 22.48
CA LYS A 393 -35.50 -22.08 22.41
C LYS A 393 -35.84 -23.57 22.54
N ASN A 394 -35.10 -24.44 21.84
CA ASN A 394 -35.30 -25.89 21.94
C ASN A 394 -35.00 -26.43 23.34
N ALA A 395 -33.91 -25.97 23.97
CA ALA A 395 -33.57 -26.36 25.34
C ALA A 395 -34.64 -25.87 26.33
N ALA A 396 -35.13 -24.63 26.18
CA ALA A 396 -36.23 -24.10 27.00
C ALA A 396 -37.53 -24.90 26.82
N ALA A 397 -37.87 -25.29 25.59
CA ALA A 397 -39.01 -26.16 25.32
C ALA A 397 -38.86 -27.53 26.00
N ASN A 398 -37.65 -28.11 25.99
CA ASN A 398 -37.36 -29.35 26.71
C ASN A 398 -37.47 -29.19 28.23
N VAL A 399 -37.01 -28.07 28.80
CA VAL A 399 -37.20 -27.77 30.23
C VAL A 399 -38.70 -27.79 30.56
N LEU A 400 -39.52 -27.03 29.84
CA LEU A 400 -40.98 -26.97 30.03
C LEU A 400 -41.63 -28.35 29.89
N ARG A 401 -41.29 -29.08 28.82
CA ARG A 401 -41.79 -30.44 28.54
C ARG A 401 -41.49 -31.39 29.70
N GLU A 402 -40.25 -31.44 30.16
CA GLU A 402 -39.85 -32.37 31.22
C GLU A 402 -40.41 -31.93 32.58
N THR A 403 -40.52 -30.63 32.87
CA THR A 403 -41.25 -30.11 34.07
C THR A 403 -42.70 -30.59 34.09
N TRP A 404 -43.41 -30.45 32.97
CA TRP A 404 -44.80 -30.92 32.85
C TRP A 404 -44.91 -32.44 33.04
N LEU A 405 -44.02 -33.22 32.42
CA LEU A 405 -44.03 -34.69 32.55
C LEU A 405 -43.72 -35.15 33.98
N ILE A 406 -42.83 -34.45 34.69
CA ILE A 406 -42.60 -34.67 36.13
C ILE A 406 -43.90 -34.39 36.89
N TYR A 407 -44.53 -33.23 36.71
CA TYR A 407 -45.76 -32.87 37.40
C TYR A 407 -46.88 -33.90 37.14
N LYS A 408 -47.09 -34.29 35.87
CA LYS A 408 -48.06 -35.30 35.46
C LYS A 408 -47.87 -36.64 36.18
N HIS A 409 -46.65 -37.16 36.19
CA HIS A 409 -46.36 -38.47 36.78
C HIS A 409 -46.25 -38.45 38.32
N THR A 410 -46.15 -37.26 38.93
CA THR A 410 -46.05 -37.12 40.39
C THR A 410 -47.39 -36.75 41.03
N ARG A 411 -48.24 -35.94 40.37
CA ARG A 411 -49.46 -35.37 40.96
C ARG A 411 -50.77 -35.70 40.26
N LEU A 412 -50.76 -35.98 38.95
CA LEU A 412 -52.01 -36.23 38.19
C LEU A 412 -52.38 -37.72 38.05
N MET A 413 -51.50 -38.65 38.39
CA MET A 413 -51.75 -40.09 38.26
C MET A 413 -52.13 -40.72 39.59
N LYS A 414 -53.16 -41.60 39.60
CA LYS A 414 -53.63 -42.30 40.81
C LYS A 414 -52.56 -43.17 41.49
N LYS A 415 -51.56 -43.66 40.75
CA LYS A 415 -50.40 -44.40 41.28
C LYS A 415 -49.10 -43.78 40.72
N PRO A 416 -48.20 -43.25 41.56
CA PRO A 416 -46.95 -42.65 41.09
C PRO A 416 -45.94 -43.71 40.64
N ASP A 417 -45.39 -43.55 39.43
CA ASP A 417 -44.32 -44.41 38.88
C ASP A 417 -42.94 -43.75 39.10
N HIS A 418 -42.26 -44.14 40.17
CA HIS A 418 -40.95 -43.60 40.56
C HIS A 418 -39.84 -43.83 39.52
N ALA A 419 -39.94 -44.85 38.66
CA ALA A 419 -38.93 -45.09 37.62
C ALA A 419 -39.06 -44.07 36.48
N ARG A 420 -40.29 -43.78 36.05
CA ARG A 420 -40.56 -42.75 35.02
C ARG A 420 -40.24 -41.34 35.52
N VAL A 421 -40.56 -41.02 36.78
CA VAL A 421 -40.22 -39.73 37.39
C VAL A 421 -38.70 -39.51 37.39
N ARG A 422 -37.90 -40.50 37.83
CA ARG A 422 -36.42 -40.42 37.80
C ARG A 422 -35.86 -40.27 36.38
N LYS A 423 -36.52 -40.82 35.36
CA LYS A 423 -36.14 -40.64 33.95
C LYS A 423 -36.38 -39.21 33.49
N HIS A 424 -37.55 -38.64 33.78
CA HIS A 424 -37.87 -37.25 33.42
C HIS A 424 -37.07 -36.23 34.23
N GLN A 425 -36.77 -36.49 35.50
CA GLN A 425 -35.88 -35.66 36.31
C GLN A 425 -34.46 -35.57 35.73
N ARG A 426 -33.89 -36.70 35.28
CA ARG A 426 -32.58 -36.69 34.61
C ARG A 426 -32.59 -35.86 33.32
N LYS A 427 -33.63 -36.01 32.50
CA LYS A 427 -33.79 -35.22 31.26
C LYS A 427 -34.03 -33.74 31.54
N PHE A 428 -34.78 -33.41 32.58
CA PHE A 428 -34.99 -32.03 33.05
C PHE A 428 -33.68 -31.38 33.51
N LEU A 429 -32.89 -32.07 34.35
CA LEU A 429 -31.57 -31.60 34.78
C LEU A 429 -30.62 -31.40 33.59
N GLN A 430 -30.64 -32.29 32.61
CA GLN A 430 -29.87 -32.14 31.37
C GLN A 430 -30.33 -30.93 30.55
N ALA A 431 -31.64 -30.74 30.40
CA ALA A 431 -32.20 -29.60 29.66
C ALA A 431 -31.90 -28.25 30.34
N ILE A 432 -31.94 -28.20 31.69
CA ILE A 432 -31.54 -27.00 32.46
C ILE A 432 -30.06 -26.70 32.24
N HIS A 433 -29.17 -27.69 32.42
CA HIS A 433 -27.75 -27.48 32.21
C HIS A 433 -27.44 -27.03 30.78
N GLN A 434 -28.07 -27.65 29.78
CA GLN A 434 -27.94 -27.24 28.39
C GLN A 434 -28.45 -25.81 28.15
N ALA A 435 -29.63 -25.45 28.66
CA ALA A 435 -30.19 -24.11 28.51
C ALA A 435 -29.30 -23.05 29.18
N GLN A 436 -28.82 -23.32 30.39
CA GLN A 436 -27.96 -22.41 31.15
C GLN A 436 -26.61 -22.23 30.46
N LYS A 437 -25.98 -23.33 30.00
CA LYS A 437 -24.74 -23.29 29.22
C LYS A 437 -24.89 -22.52 27.90
N LEU A 438 -25.99 -22.74 27.17
CA LEU A 438 -26.24 -22.02 25.92
C LEU A 438 -26.49 -20.52 26.16
N ARG A 439 -27.18 -20.16 27.24
CA ARG A 439 -27.39 -18.76 27.64
C ARG A 439 -26.09 -18.09 28.06
N SER A 440 -25.22 -18.78 28.82
CA SER A 440 -23.92 -18.22 29.22
C SER A 440 -23.04 -17.97 27.99
N VAL A 441 -22.95 -18.93 27.06
CA VAL A 441 -22.21 -18.76 25.80
C VAL A 441 -22.77 -17.59 24.97
N LYS A 442 -24.11 -17.47 24.89
CA LYS A 442 -24.73 -16.34 24.18
C LYS A 442 -24.41 -14.98 24.82
N MET A 443 -24.40 -14.91 26.15
CA MET A 443 -24.03 -13.68 26.88
C MET A 443 -22.56 -13.30 26.66
N GLU A 444 -21.66 -14.28 26.71
CA GLU A 444 -20.23 -14.07 26.45
C GLU A 444 -19.98 -13.60 25.01
N GLN A 445 -20.66 -14.21 24.03
CA GLN A 445 -20.59 -13.80 22.63
C GLN A 445 -21.06 -12.35 22.43
N ARG A 446 -22.14 -11.93 23.12
CA ARG A 446 -22.62 -10.55 23.09
C ARG A 446 -21.58 -9.59 23.67
N LYS A 447 -20.96 -9.93 24.80
CA LYS A 447 -19.89 -9.13 25.41
C LYS A 447 -18.73 -8.90 24.45
N LEU A 448 -18.29 -9.95 23.74
CA LEU A 448 -17.23 -9.84 22.73
C LEU A 448 -17.65 -8.99 21.52
N ASN A 449 -18.91 -9.13 21.08
CA ASN A 449 -19.46 -8.32 20.00
C ASN A 449 -19.58 -6.84 20.38
N ASP A 450 -20.01 -6.54 21.60
CA ASP A 450 -20.12 -5.18 22.11
C ASP A 450 -18.74 -4.51 22.21
N GLN A 451 -17.70 -5.26 22.62
CA GLN A 451 -16.32 -4.79 22.56
C GLN A 451 -15.87 -4.45 21.13
N ALA A 452 -16.25 -5.26 20.13
CA ALA A 452 -15.94 -4.99 18.73
C ALA A 452 -16.74 -3.80 18.15
N ASN A 453 -17.95 -3.55 18.66
CA ASN A 453 -18.80 -2.44 18.22
C ASN A 453 -18.33 -1.07 18.71
N THR A 454 -17.49 -0.99 19.74
CA THR A 454 -16.90 0.27 20.23
C THR A 454 -16.23 1.10 19.13
N LEU A 455 -15.55 0.46 18.18
CA LEU A 455 -14.93 1.14 17.04
C LEU A 455 -15.97 1.70 16.06
N THR A 456 -17.10 1.02 15.92
CA THR A 456 -18.21 1.47 15.06
C THR A 456 -18.98 2.60 15.74
N ASP A 457 -19.10 2.55 17.06
CA ASP A 457 -19.68 3.63 17.86
C ASP A 457 -18.79 4.88 17.83
N LEU A 458 -17.46 4.74 17.77
CA LEU A 458 -16.56 5.88 17.54
C LEU A 458 -16.86 6.59 16.20
N ALA A 459 -17.04 5.84 15.11
CA ALA A 459 -17.41 6.42 13.81
C ALA A 459 -18.79 7.13 13.86
N LYS A 460 -19.76 6.56 14.59
CA LYS A 460 -21.05 7.22 14.82
C LYS A 460 -20.91 8.49 15.66
N THR A 461 -20.09 8.47 16.71
CA THR A 461 -19.85 9.69 17.52
C THR A 461 -19.24 10.80 16.69
N GLN A 462 -18.38 10.47 15.72
CA GLN A 462 -17.84 11.47 14.79
C GLN A 462 -18.94 12.07 13.90
N SER A 463 -19.86 11.25 13.36
CA SER A 463 -21.00 11.75 12.59
C SER A 463 -21.90 12.66 13.41
N VAL A 464 -22.28 12.22 14.61
CA VAL A 464 -23.11 13.01 15.53
C VAL A 464 -22.42 14.31 15.94
N MET A 465 -21.10 14.29 16.11
CA MET A 465 -20.32 15.48 16.41
C MET A 465 -20.30 16.46 15.23
N TYR A 466 -20.21 15.98 13.99
CA TYR A 466 -20.34 16.85 12.81
C TYR A 466 -21.72 17.51 12.74
N ASP A 467 -22.79 16.74 12.97
CA ASP A 467 -24.16 17.27 12.96
C ASP A 467 -24.36 18.32 14.06
N LEU A 468 -23.82 18.06 15.26
CA LEU A 468 -23.87 19.01 16.38
C LEU A 468 -23.09 20.30 16.09
N VAL A 469 -21.91 20.20 15.46
CA VAL A 469 -21.11 21.37 15.08
C VAL A 469 -21.82 22.19 14.00
N ALA A 470 -22.47 21.52 13.04
CA ALA A 470 -23.25 22.19 12.01
C ALA A 470 -24.45 22.95 12.62
N GLU A 471 -25.17 22.31 13.55
CA GLU A 471 -26.27 22.94 14.29
C GLU A 471 -25.77 24.13 15.13
N LEU A 472 -24.64 23.99 15.83
CA LEU A 472 -24.02 25.09 16.58
C LEU A 472 -23.63 26.26 15.68
N HIS A 473 -23.13 25.99 14.46
CA HIS A 473 -22.83 27.04 13.48
C HIS A 473 -24.11 27.75 13.03
N ALA A 474 -25.19 27.01 12.75
CA ALA A 474 -26.47 27.60 12.36
C ALA A 474 -27.05 28.49 13.48
N GLN A 475 -26.95 28.04 14.73
CA GLN A 475 -27.36 28.85 15.89
C GLN A 475 -26.49 30.08 16.07
N HIS A 476 -25.18 29.98 15.81
CA HIS A 476 -24.27 31.11 15.86
C HIS A 476 -24.63 32.17 14.81
N GLU A 477 -24.92 31.77 13.57
CA GLU A 477 -25.38 32.70 12.52
C GLU A 477 -26.71 33.37 12.91
N ASP A 478 -27.70 32.63 13.43
CA ASP A 478 -28.94 33.23 13.92
C ASP A 478 -28.66 34.25 15.04
N LEU A 479 -27.75 33.94 15.96
CA LEU A 479 -27.36 34.86 17.03
C LEU A 479 -26.70 36.14 16.49
N GLU A 480 -25.81 36.02 15.51
CA GLU A 480 -25.18 37.17 14.83
C GLU A 480 -26.23 38.04 14.13
N THR A 481 -27.21 37.45 13.44
CA THR A 481 -28.28 38.25 12.80
C THR A 481 -29.12 39.01 13.82
N ARG A 482 -29.41 38.40 14.97
CA ARG A 482 -30.12 39.08 16.07
C ARG A 482 -29.28 40.19 16.69
N LEU A 483 -27.97 40.00 16.84
CA LEU A 483 -27.05 41.04 17.31
C LEU A 483 -26.98 42.21 16.34
N ALA A 484 -26.87 41.96 15.03
CA ALA A 484 -26.90 43.01 14.01
C ALA A 484 -28.25 43.76 13.99
N ALA A 485 -29.36 43.04 14.19
CA ALA A 485 -30.68 43.65 14.35
C ALA A 485 -30.78 44.51 15.63
N LEU A 486 -30.11 44.13 16.71
CA LEU A 486 -30.03 44.94 17.93
C LEU A 486 -29.13 46.17 17.74
N GLU A 487 -27.97 46.01 17.09
CA GLU A 487 -27.04 47.09 16.78
C GLU A 487 -27.71 48.16 15.90
N SER A 488 -28.37 47.76 14.82
CA SER A 488 -29.14 48.70 13.99
C SER A 488 -30.28 49.42 14.73
N ARG A 489 -30.95 48.74 15.68
CA ARG A 489 -31.94 49.39 16.55
C ARG A 489 -31.30 50.38 17.51
N LEU A 490 -30.11 50.09 18.03
CA LEU A 490 -29.36 51.02 18.89
C LEU A 490 -28.88 52.24 18.10
N ASP A 491 -28.41 52.06 16.87
CA ASP A 491 -28.02 53.17 15.98
C ASP A 491 -29.21 54.06 15.65
N ALA A 492 -30.37 53.47 15.35
CA ALA A 492 -31.61 54.22 15.13
C ALA A 492 -32.03 55.02 16.37
N LEU A 493 -31.91 54.43 17.56
CA LEU A 493 -32.13 55.14 18.82
C LEU A 493 -31.12 56.28 19.02
N ALA A 494 -29.84 56.05 18.76
CA ALA A 494 -28.79 57.06 18.88
C ALA A 494 -29.04 58.24 17.92
N ALA A 495 -29.41 57.96 16.67
CA ALA A 495 -29.81 58.98 15.69
C ALA A 495 -31.05 59.75 16.14
N SER A 496 -32.07 59.06 16.69
CA SER A 496 -33.27 59.71 17.21
C SER A 496 -32.98 60.66 18.38
N LEU A 497 -32.04 60.28 19.27
CA LEU A 497 -31.60 61.12 20.38
C LEU A 497 -30.77 62.31 19.90
N GLN A 498 -29.96 62.15 18.86
CA GLN A 498 -29.19 63.24 18.24
C GLN A 498 -30.09 64.24 17.49
N ALA A 499 -31.19 63.79 16.89
CA ALA A 499 -32.15 64.64 16.18
C ALA A 499 -33.17 65.35 17.11
N LEU A 500 -33.27 64.91 18.36
CA LEU A 500 -34.19 65.46 19.37
C LEU A 500 -34.02 66.97 19.60
N PRO A 501 -32.79 67.54 19.73
CA PRO A 501 -32.59 68.97 19.94
C PRO A 501 -33.12 69.81 18.78
N ASP A 502 -32.93 69.35 17.53
CA ASP A 502 -33.37 70.07 16.33
C ASP A 502 -34.90 70.07 16.18
N LEU A 503 -35.55 68.95 16.53
CA LEU A 503 -37.00 68.85 16.56
C LEU A 503 -37.62 69.72 17.66
N VAL A 504 -36.97 69.78 18.84
CA VAL A 504 -37.35 70.71 19.91
C VAL A 504 -37.19 72.16 19.46
N ALA A 505 -36.12 72.49 18.73
CA ALA A 505 -35.91 73.84 18.18
C ALA A 505 -36.97 74.22 17.13
N GLN A 506 -37.37 73.28 16.25
CA GLN A 506 -38.44 73.52 15.27
C GLN A 506 -39.81 73.73 15.91
N ALA A 507 -40.14 73.02 17.00
CA ALA A 507 -41.39 73.21 17.71
C ALA A 507 -41.52 74.58 18.40
N ILE A 508 -40.40 75.30 18.61
CA ILE A 508 -40.37 76.60 19.28
C ILE A 508 -40.56 77.77 18.29
N HIS A 509 -40.50 77.56 16.96
CA HIS A 509 -40.66 78.62 15.96
C HIS A 509 -42.05 78.61 15.25
N PRO A 510 -42.78 79.75 15.18
CA PRO A 510 -44.12 79.84 14.56
C PRO A 510 -44.09 80.02 13.02
N PRO A 511 -45.15 79.63 12.28
CA PRO A 511 -45.19 79.65 10.81
C PRO A 511 -45.39 81.07 10.22
N PRO A 512 -44.89 81.35 9.00
CA PRO A 512 -45.05 82.64 8.33
C PRO A 512 -46.43 82.81 7.63
N PRO A 513 -46.90 84.07 7.42
CA PRO A 513 -48.25 84.37 6.94
C PRO A 513 -48.43 84.26 5.40
N PRO A 514 -49.69 84.16 4.89
CA PRO A 514 -49.98 83.90 3.47
C PRO A 514 -50.07 85.17 2.60
N LEU A 515 -49.71 85.04 1.30
CA LEU A 515 -49.74 86.10 0.27
C LEU A 515 -50.93 85.95 -0.73
N PRO A 516 -51.37 87.05 -1.40
CA PRO A 516 -52.64 87.17 -2.12
C PRO A 516 -52.62 86.71 -3.60
N PRO A 517 -53.79 86.61 -4.29
CA PRO A 517 -53.94 85.88 -5.55
C PRO A 517 -53.64 86.72 -6.80
N ARG A 518 -53.19 86.07 -7.88
CA ARG A 518 -53.10 86.64 -9.23
C ARG A 518 -53.81 85.74 -10.28
N PRO A 519 -54.25 86.31 -11.41
CA PRO A 519 -55.34 85.82 -12.24
C PRO A 519 -54.88 84.86 -13.35
N GLY A 520 -55.77 83.96 -13.75
CA GLY A 520 -55.53 82.97 -14.79
C GLY A 520 -55.71 83.49 -16.22
N PRO A 521 -55.31 82.67 -17.21
CA PRO A 521 -56.02 82.61 -18.48
C PRO A 521 -56.28 81.17 -18.98
N GLY A 522 -57.46 80.99 -19.62
CA GLY A 522 -57.63 80.13 -20.80
C GLY A 522 -58.06 78.67 -20.59
N PRO A 523 -59.22 78.24 -21.13
CA PRO A 523 -59.71 76.86 -21.04
C PRO A 523 -59.07 75.89 -22.06
N PRO A 524 -59.21 74.56 -21.84
CA PRO A 524 -58.41 73.50 -22.45
C PRO A 524 -59.10 72.82 -23.65
N ALA A 525 -58.32 72.07 -24.42
CA ALA A 525 -58.79 71.06 -25.38
C ALA A 525 -57.80 69.86 -25.37
N PRO A 526 -58.22 68.63 -25.73
CA PRO A 526 -58.65 67.64 -24.74
C PRO A 526 -57.96 66.26 -24.86
N ALA A 527 -58.28 65.40 -23.89
CA ALA A 527 -58.18 63.93 -23.91
C ALA A 527 -56.75 63.34 -23.76
N ALA A 528 -56.51 62.26 -23.04
CA ALA A 528 -57.34 61.28 -22.34
C ALA A 528 -56.48 60.77 -21.15
N TRP A 529 -56.97 60.76 -19.91
CA TRP A 529 -57.71 59.65 -19.31
C TRP A 529 -57.10 58.28 -19.60
N SER A 530 -56.52 57.69 -18.54
CA SER A 530 -56.82 56.35 -18.02
C SER A 530 -55.58 55.71 -17.38
N PRO A 531 -55.78 54.90 -16.33
CA PRO A 531 -55.07 55.13 -15.07
C PRO A 531 -54.34 53.91 -14.54
N SER A 532 -53.73 54.16 -13.40
CA SER A 532 -53.29 53.25 -12.35
C SER A 532 -53.83 51.82 -12.35
N SER A 533 -52.95 50.95 -11.87
CA SER A 533 -53.15 49.99 -10.79
C SER A 533 -53.27 48.51 -11.14
N TRP A 534 -52.36 47.76 -10.51
CA TRP A 534 -52.63 46.57 -9.68
C TRP A 534 -53.51 45.44 -10.27
N TRP A 535 -53.01 44.20 -10.28
CA TRP A 535 -53.27 43.14 -9.28
C TRP A 535 -52.82 41.75 -9.83
N PRO A 536 -52.52 40.77 -8.96
CA PRO A 536 -52.06 39.39 -9.23
C PRO A 536 -53.28 38.41 -9.15
N PRO A 537 -53.26 37.12 -8.70
CA PRO A 537 -52.23 36.09 -8.40
C PRO A 537 -52.59 34.64 -8.89
N ALA A 538 -51.80 33.65 -8.42
CA ALA A 538 -52.20 32.27 -7.99
C ALA A 538 -51.92 31.00 -8.85
N THR A 539 -51.09 30.11 -8.25
CA THR A 539 -51.18 28.64 -8.05
C THR A 539 -51.40 27.61 -9.19
N SER A 540 -50.53 26.58 -9.23
CA SER A 540 -50.83 25.12 -9.35
C SER A 540 -49.54 24.34 -9.02
N SER A 541 -49.45 23.47 -7.99
CA SER A 541 -49.91 22.06 -7.88
C SER A 541 -49.22 21.07 -8.85
N ASP A 542 -48.45 20.17 -8.24
CA ASP A 542 -48.29 18.72 -8.43
C ASP A 542 -47.80 18.01 -9.72
N CYS A 543 -46.97 17.00 -9.42
CA CYS A 543 -46.71 15.71 -10.09
C CYS A 543 -45.77 15.63 -11.31
N GLY A 544 -44.69 14.86 -11.11
CA GLY A 544 -43.72 14.37 -12.10
C GLY A 544 -42.47 13.83 -11.45
#